data_AF-A0AAD6GI14-F1
#
_entry.id   AF-A0AAD6GI14-F1
#
_cell.length_a   1.000
_cell.length_b   1.000
_cell.length_c   1.000
_cell.angle_alpha   90.00
_cell.angle_beta   90.00
_cell.angle_gamma   90.00
#
_symmetry.space_group_name_H-M   'P 1'
#
loop_
_entity.id
_entity.type
_entity.pdbx_description
1 polymer ?
#
loop_
_entity_poly.entity_id
_entity_poly.type
_entity_poly.pdbx_seq_one_letter_code
_entity_poly.pdbx_strand_id
1 'polypeptide(L)'
;MAETETVTADMLRSHWKPLTIKPEAFEKCYKHPVNYLLKENYERVLYCFECERIEFHDEKGKVIWSTVGSGMMDPFPVDVQVFIVHGKIRLRDKI
;
A
#
# COMPACT_ATOMS: atom_id res chain seq x y z
N MET A 1 -2.25 -27.49 0.06
CA MET A 1 -1.54 -26.28 -0.38
C MET A 1 -2.61 -25.33 -0.88
N ALA A 2 -2.88 -24.24 -0.16
CA ALA A 2 -3.90 -23.29 -0.58
C ALA A 2 -3.40 -22.60 -1.86
N GLU A 3 -4.23 -22.62 -2.91
CA GLU A 3 -4.00 -21.82 -4.11
C GLU A 3 -4.08 -20.35 -3.67
N THR A 4 -2.95 -19.66 -3.63
CA THR A 4 -2.93 -18.21 -3.42
C THR A 4 -3.54 -17.57 -4.66
N GLU A 5 -4.71 -16.94 -4.51
CA GLU A 5 -5.32 -16.14 -5.57
C GLU A 5 -4.29 -15.12 -6.06
N THR A 6 -4.01 -15.13 -7.36
CA THR A 6 -3.06 -14.17 -7.95
C THR A 6 -3.67 -12.78 -7.90
N VAL A 7 -3.05 -11.87 -7.14
CA VAL A 7 -3.50 -10.47 -7.07
C VAL A 7 -3.35 -9.80 -8.44
N THR A 8 -4.44 -9.21 -8.92
CA THR A 8 -4.49 -8.51 -10.22
C THR A 8 -4.59 -7.00 -10.06
N ALA A 9 -4.33 -6.26 -11.13
CA ALA A 9 -4.45 -4.80 -11.14
C ALA A 9 -5.88 -4.33 -10.84
N ASP A 10 -6.90 -5.02 -11.34
CA ASP A 10 -8.30 -4.64 -11.14
C ASP A 10 -8.75 -4.86 -9.68
N MET A 11 -8.25 -5.91 -9.02
CA MET A 11 -8.47 -6.12 -7.58
C MET A 11 -7.84 -4.98 -6.76
N LEU A 12 -6.59 -4.60 -7.07
CA LEU A 12 -5.93 -3.52 -6.36
C LEU A 12 -6.64 -2.17 -6.55
N ARG A 13 -7.10 -1.89 -7.78
CA ARG A 13 -7.87 -0.68 -8.09
C ARG A 13 -9.20 -0.63 -7.35
N SER A 14 -9.94 -1.74 -7.29
CA SER A 14 -11.23 -1.78 -6.60
C SER A 14 -11.09 -1.66 -5.08
N HIS A 15 -9.95 -2.09 -4.53
CA HIS A 15 -9.64 -1.98 -3.10
C HIS A 15 -9.06 -0.61 -2.70
N TRP A 16 -8.48 0.13 -3.64
CA TRP A 16 -7.93 1.45 -3.38
C TRP A 16 -9.04 2.47 -3.13
N LYS A 17 -9.00 3.10 -1.96
CA LYS A 17 -10.00 4.05 -1.50
C LYS A 17 -9.37 5.42 -1.27
N PRO A 18 -10.14 6.52 -1.41
CA PRO A 18 -9.73 7.81 -0.91
C PRO A 18 -9.31 7.72 0.56
N LEU A 19 -8.32 8.52 0.95
CA LEU A 19 -7.82 8.53 2.32
C LEU A 19 -8.90 9.06 3.28
N THR A 20 -9.31 8.24 4.25
CA THR A 20 -10.38 8.59 5.20
C THR A 20 -9.86 9.19 6.51
N ILE A 21 -8.59 8.97 6.83
CA ILE A 21 -7.93 9.55 8.00
C ILE A 21 -7.47 10.97 7.70
N LYS A 22 -7.55 11.84 8.71
CA LYS A 22 -7.17 13.24 8.54
C LYS A 22 -5.64 13.42 8.43
N PRO A 23 -5.14 14.49 7.78
CA PRO A 23 -3.70 14.73 7.61
C PRO A 23 -2.91 14.76 8.93
N GLU A 24 -3.52 15.18 10.04
CA GLU A 24 -2.86 15.24 11.36
C GLU A 24 -2.37 13.86 11.82
N ALA A 25 -3.01 12.78 11.33
CA ALA A 25 -2.58 11.42 11.58
C ALA A 25 -1.17 11.10 11.05
N PHE A 26 -0.61 11.95 10.17
CA PHE A 26 0.73 11.82 9.57
C PHE A 26 1.71 12.89 10.05
N GLU A 27 1.37 13.74 11.03
CA GLU A 27 2.27 14.79 11.51
C GLU A 27 3.61 14.24 12.00
N LYS A 28 3.57 13.10 12.71
CA LYS A 28 4.75 12.41 13.24
C LYS A 28 5.42 11.49 12.22
N CYS A 29 4.84 11.34 11.02
CA CYS A 29 5.43 10.53 9.96
C CYS A 29 6.43 11.36 9.17
N TYR A 30 7.63 10.82 8.99
CA TYR A 30 8.62 11.40 8.10
C TYR A 30 8.20 11.16 6.64
N LYS A 31 8.40 12.19 5.80
CA LYS A 31 8.29 12.03 4.35
C LYS A 31 9.61 11.45 3.87
N HIS A 32 9.60 10.18 3.45
CA HIS A 32 10.81 9.52 2.97
C HIS A 32 10.95 9.68 1.46
N PRO A 33 12.19 9.74 0.92
CA PRO A 33 12.44 9.73 -0.52
C PRO A 33 11.89 8.47 -1.18
N VAL A 34 12.13 7.34 -0.53
CA VAL A 34 11.68 6.02 -0.94
C VAL A 34 11.31 5.22 0.29
N ASN A 35 10.19 4.50 0.22
CA ASN A 35 9.85 3.43 1.14
C ASN A 35 9.56 2.16 0.33
N TYR A 36 9.97 1.02 0.89
CA TYR A 36 9.63 -0.28 0.35
C TYR A 36 8.99 -1.13 1.43
N LEU A 37 7.73 -1.51 1.21
CA LEU A 37 6.96 -2.36 2.10
C LEU A 37 6.97 -3.77 1.56
N LEU A 38 7.54 -4.70 2.32
CA LEU A 38 7.55 -6.11 1.98
C LEU A 38 6.18 -6.75 2.23
N LYS A 39 5.96 -7.88 1.55
CA LYS A 39 4.84 -8.77 1.80
C LYS A 39 4.91 -9.32 3.22
N GLU A 40 3.76 -9.53 3.84
CA GLU A 40 3.64 -10.07 5.21
C GLU A 40 2.59 -11.18 5.22
N ASN A 41 2.59 -12.02 6.24
CA ASN A 41 1.65 -13.14 6.38
C ASN A 41 0.37 -12.81 7.17
N TYR A 42 0.07 -11.52 7.40
CA TYR A 42 -1.09 -11.05 8.16
C TYR A 42 -1.76 -9.84 7.48
N GLU A 43 -3.06 -9.67 7.73
CA GLU A 43 -3.81 -8.56 7.18
C GLU A 43 -3.37 -7.22 7.79
N ARG A 44 -3.17 -6.24 6.91
CA ARG A 44 -2.82 -4.87 7.28
C ARG A 44 -3.74 -3.88 6.62
N VAL A 45 -3.69 -2.64 7.10
CA VAL A 45 -4.23 -1.48 6.41
C VAL A 45 -3.07 -0.59 5.99
N LEU A 46 -3.05 -0.23 4.71
CA LEU A 46 -2.08 0.69 4.13
C LEU A 46 -2.70 2.09 4.04
N TYR A 47 -1.99 3.10 4.54
CA TYR A 47 -2.33 4.50 4.34
C TYR A 47 -1.15 5.24 3.70
N CYS A 48 -1.42 5.90 2.58
CA CYS A 48 -0.45 6.70 1.83
C CYS A 48 -0.92 8.16 1.79
N PHE A 49 -0.02 9.09 2.08
CA PHE A 49 -0.32 10.52 2.09
C PHE A 49 0.73 11.32 1.31
N GLU A 50 0.25 12.11 0.35
CA GLU A 50 1.05 12.99 -0.52
C GLU A 50 2.20 12.27 -1.23
N CYS A 51 1.94 11.05 -1.73
CA CYS A 51 2.93 10.26 -2.44
C CYS A 51 3.05 10.71 -3.90
N GLU A 52 4.26 10.89 -4.41
CA GLU A 52 4.48 11.16 -5.83
C GLU A 52 4.24 9.91 -6.68
N ARG A 53 4.59 8.74 -6.15
CA ARG A 53 4.37 7.46 -6.82
C ARG A 53 4.16 6.35 -5.81
N ILE A 54 3.23 5.45 -6.12
CA ILE A 54 2.92 4.24 -5.36
C ILE A 54 2.85 3.10 -6.38
N GLU A 55 3.68 2.09 -6.23
CA GLU A 55 3.70 0.91 -7.09
C GLU A 55 3.46 -0.34 -6.26
N PHE A 56 2.52 -1.16 -6.70
CA PHE A 56 2.20 -2.45 -6.12
C PHE A 56 2.86 -3.53 -6.97
N HIS A 57 3.71 -4.33 -6.35
CA HIS A 57 4.51 -5.35 -7.00
C HIS A 57 4.10 -6.74 -6.53
N ASP A 58 4.23 -7.72 -7.42
CA ASP A 58 4.12 -9.13 -7.04
C ASP A 58 5.36 -9.59 -6.24
N GLU A 59 5.40 -10.86 -5.83
CA GLU A 59 6.54 -11.42 -5.11
C GLU A 59 7.85 -11.44 -5.91
N LYS A 60 7.78 -11.32 -7.24
CA LYS A 60 8.94 -11.30 -8.14
C LYS A 60 9.42 -9.87 -8.42
N GLY A 61 8.78 -8.86 -7.82
CA GLY A 61 9.09 -7.45 -8.04
C GLY A 61 8.53 -6.87 -9.35
N LYS A 62 7.61 -7.58 -10.01
CA LYS A 62 6.93 -7.06 -11.20
C LYS A 62 5.79 -6.14 -10.77
N VAL A 63 5.73 -4.96 -11.36
CA VAL A 63 4.62 -4.02 -11.14
C VAL A 63 3.29 -4.65 -11.59
N ILE A 64 2.35 -4.77 -10.67
CA ILE A 64 0.96 -5.16 -10.91
C ILE A 64 0.15 -3.91 -11.27
N TRP A 65 0.29 -2.87 -10.44
CA TRP A 65 -0.45 -1.61 -10.59
C TRP A 65 0.32 -0.44 -9.97
N SER A 66 0.06 0.78 -10.43
CA SER A 66 0.62 2.00 -9.85
C SER A 66 -0.39 3.14 -9.81
N THR A 67 -0.19 4.04 -8.86
CA THR A 67 -1.01 5.24 -8.64
C THR A 67 -0.18 6.36 -8.01
N VAL A 68 -0.79 7.53 -7.81
CA VAL A 68 -0.18 8.74 -7.25
C VAL A 68 -1.10 9.36 -6.20
N GLY A 69 -0.55 10.26 -5.37
CA GLY A 69 -1.29 11.04 -4.40
C GLY A 69 -1.55 10.29 -3.08
N SER A 70 -2.74 10.53 -2.52
CA SER A 70 -3.14 9.99 -1.22
C SER A 70 -4.23 8.94 -1.39
N GLY A 71 -4.20 7.92 -0.55
CA GLY A 71 -5.23 6.89 -0.51
C GLY A 71 -4.93 5.81 0.50
N MET A 72 -5.83 4.84 0.59
CA MET A 72 -5.71 3.73 1.51
C MET A 72 -6.19 2.43 0.90
N MET A 73 -5.74 1.33 1.50
CA MET A 73 -6.21 -0.01 1.16
C MET A 73 -6.52 -0.78 2.45
N ASP A 74 -7.78 -1.20 2.58
CA ASP A 74 -8.31 -1.93 3.73
C ASP A 74 -9.29 -3.01 3.24
N PRO A 75 -8.92 -4.32 3.28
CA PRO A 75 -7.60 -4.85 3.69
C PRO A 75 -6.53 -4.66 2.59
N PHE A 76 -5.27 -4.49 3.00
CA PHE A 76 -4.10 -4.55 2.12
C PHE A 76 -3.69 -6.02 1.88
N PRO A 77 -3.58 -6.50 0.63
CA PRO A 77 -3.26 -7.89 0.33
C PRO A 77 -1.89 -8.34 0.87
N VAL A 78 -1.85 -9.54 1.44
CA VAL A 78 -0.67 -10.14 2.09
C VAL A 78 0.49 -10.39 1.13
N ASP A 79 0.21 -10.77 -0.12
CA ASP A 79 1.23 -11.15 -1.12
C ASP A 79 1.73 -10.01 -2.01
N VAL A 80 1.44 -8.76 -1.63
CA VAL A 80 1.79 -7.58 -2.41
C VAL A 80 2.90 -6.79 -1.72
N GLN A 81 3.90 -6.41 -2.49
CA GLN A 81 4.95 -5.48 -2.07
C GLN A 81 4.58 -4.08 -2.55
N VAL A 82 4.99 -3.03 -1.83
CA VAL A 82 4.69 -1.64 -2.21
C VAL A 82 5.95 -0.80 -2.23
N PHE A 83 6.22 -0.19 -3.38
CA PHE A 83 7.28 0.79 -3.55
C PHE A 83 6.67 2.20 -3.62
N ILE A 84 7.10 3.10 -2.74
CA ILE A 84 6.53 4.44 -2.61
C ILE A 84 7.64 5.47 -2.72
N VAL A 85 7.45 6.45 -3.61
CA VAL A 85 8.36 7.59 -3.81
C VAL A 85 7.73 8.84 -3.20
N HIS A 86 8.54 9.56 -2.43
CA HIS A 86 8.21 10.86 -1.83
C HIS A 86 6.81 10.93 -1.23
N GLY A 87 6.63 10.38 -0.03
CA GLY A 87 5.36 10.44 0.68
C GLY A 87 5.47 10.01 2.13
N LYS A 88 4.34 10.09 2.84
CA LYS A 88 4.20 9.59 4.20
C LYS A 88 3.36 8.31 4.21
N ILE A 89 3.72 7.37 5.08
CA ILE A 89 3.07 6.07 5.15
C ILE A 89 2.71 5.77 6.60
N ARG A 90 1.55 5.13 6.79
CA ARG A 90 1.24 4.40 8.00
C ARG A 90 0.75 3.01 7.65
N LEU A 91 1.21 2.03 8.41
CA LEU A 91 0.68 0.67 8.42
C LEU A 91 -0.05 0.46 9.74
N ARG A 92 -1.15 -0.29 9.70
CA ARG A 92 -1.86 -0.74 10.89
C ARG A 92 -2.23 -2.20 10.74
N ASP A 93 -1.91 -3.00 11.73
CA ASP A 93 -2.24 -4.42 11.76
C ASP A 93 -3.73 -4.58 12.07
N LYS A 94 -4.39 -5.53 11.40
CA LYS A 94 -5.70 -6.01 11.82
C LYS A 94 -5.50 -7.14 12.83
N ILE A 95 -5.78 -6.83 14.09
CA ILE A 95 -5.84 -7.81 15.20
C ILE A 95 -7.19 -8.52 15.14
#